data_AF-A0A2B2L6Q9-F1
#
_entry.id   AF-A0A2B2L6Q9-F1
#
_cell.length_a   1.000
_cell.length_b   1.000
_cell.length_c   1.000
_cell.angle_alpha   90.00
_cell.angle_beta   90.00
_cell.angle_gamma   90.00
#
_symmetry.space_group_name_H-M   'P 1'
#
loop_
_entity.id
_entity.type
_entity.pdbx_description
1 polymer ?
#
loop_
_entity_poly.entity_id
_entity_poly.type
_entity_poly.pdbx_seq_one_letter_code
_entity_poly.pdbx_strand_id
1 'polypeptide(L)' 'MITTAKLVNWREHGDMIILECELNEKHFEISTYKERLYNVHLLKMEVYVRLDVHGKLIGINI' A
#
# COMPACT_ATOMS: atom_id res chain seq x y z
N MET A 1 -4.09 9.12 -14.55
CA MET A 1 -2.68 9.20 -14.12
C MET A 1 -2.48 8.18 -13.02
N ILE A 2 -1.38 7.42 -13.05
CA ILE A 2 -1.06 6.42 -12.02
C ILE A 2 0.06 7.00 -11.18
N THR A 3 -0.10 6.94 -9.87
CA THR A 3 0.87 7.45 -8.91
C THR A 3 1.42 6.28 -8.10
N THR A 4 2.72 6.31 -7.82
CA THR A 4 3.38 5.28 -7.02
C THR A 4 3.78 5.87 -5.67
N ALA A 5 3.40 5.23 -4.58
CA ALA A 5 3.77 5.64 -3.23
C ALA A 5 4.59 4.53 -2.57
N LYS A 6 5.57 4.91 -1.75
CA LYS A 6 6.41 3.96 -1.01
C LYS A 6 5.61 3.41 0.17
N LEU A 7 5.58 2.10 0.35
CA LEU A 7 5.07 1.48 1.57
C LEU A 7 6.12 1.63 2.67
N VAL A 8 5.79 2.36 3.73
CA VAL A 8 6.69 2.61 4.87
C VAL A 8 6.44 1.59 5.97
N ASN A 9 5.18 1.29 6.24
CA ASN A 9 4.77 0.39 7.31
C ASN A 9 3.38 -0.19 7.01
N TRP A 10 3.00 -1.21 7.76
CA TRP A 10 1.69 -1.84 7.64
C TRP A 10 1.27 -2.45 8.96
N ARG A 11 -0.04 -2.48 9.19
CA ARG A 11 -0.64 -3.06 10.39
C ARG A 11 -1.91 -3.82 10.04
N GLU A 12 -2.10 -4.95 10.72
CA GLU A 12 -3.30 -5.76 10.53
C GLU A 12 -4.47 -5.22 11.37
N HIS A 13 -5.67 -5.30 10.81
CA HIS A 13 -6.90 -4.93 11.48
C HIS A 13 -8.02 -5.93 11.10
N GLY A 14 -8.04 -7.08 11.78
CA GLY A 14 -8.92 -8.19 11.43
C GLY A 14 -8.59 -8.76 10.04
N ASP A 15 -9.57 -8.78 9.14
CA ASP A 15 -9.39 -9.19 7.74
C ASP A 15 -8.81 -8.08 6.85
N MET A 16 -8.68 -6.88 7.40
CA MET A 16 -8.10 -5.72 6.73
C MET A 16 -6.63 -5.54 7.11
N ILE A 17 -5.97 -4.77 6.28
CA ILE A 17 -4.60 -4.33 6.43
C ILE A 17 -4.56 -2.84 6.12
N ILE A 18 -3.91 -2.09 7.01
CA ILE A 18 -3.70 -0.66 6.85
C ILE A 18 -2.25 -0.49 6.41
N LEU A 19 -2.07 0.17 5.28
CA LEU A 19 -0.80 0.46 4.64
C LEU A 19 -0.45 1.93 4.88
N GLU A 20 0.64 2.18 5.60
CA GLU A 20 1.20 3.52 5.76
C GLU A 20 2.13 3.79 4.58
N CYS A 21 1.77 4.77 3.76
CA CYS A 21 2.45 5.10 2.52
C CYS A 21 3.03 6.52 2.57
N GLU A 22 4.17 6.71 1.90
CA GLU A 22 4.78 8.01 1.68
C GLU A 22 4.81 8.35 0.19
N LEU A 23 4.37 9.56 -0.16
CA LEU A 23 4.49 10.12 -1.49
C LEU A 23 4.83 11.62 -1.38
N ASN A 24 5.94 12.03 -1.99
CA ASN A 24 6.40 13.42 -1.95
C ASN A 24 6.43 13.97 -0.51
N GLU A 25 7.04 13.21 0.41
CA GLU A 25 7.16 13.53 1.86
C GLU A 25 5.83 13.59 2.63
N LYS A 26 4.70 13.34 1.96
CA LYS A 26 3.38 13.24 2.60
C LYS A 26 3.09 11.80 2.97
N HIS A 27 2.76 11.60 4.24
CA HIS A 27 2.32 10.32 4.78
C HIS A 27 0.79 10.22 4.72
N PHE A 28 0.30 9.05 4.35
CA PHE A 28 -1.13 8.74 4.32
C PHE A 28 -1.37 7.24 4.49
N GLU A 29 -2.59 6.89 4.88
CA GLU A 29 -2.99 5.51 5.13
C GLU A 29 -3.96 5.01 4.06
N ILE A 30 -3.80 3.75 3.65
CA ILE A 30 -4.74 3.04 2.80
C ILE A 30 -5.18 1.77 3.50
N SER A 31 -6.49 1.58 3.66
CA SER A 31 -7.03 0.29 4.08
C SER A 31 -7.37 -0.58 2.87
N THR A 32 -7.01 -1.86 2.95
CA THR A 32 -7.40 -2.86 1.96
C THR A 32 -7.62 -4.21 2.65
N TYR A 33 -8.11 -5.20 1.92
CA TYR A 33 -8.27 -6.56 2.43
C TYR A 33 -6.98 -7.35 2.26
N LYS A 34 -6.66 -8.21 3.23
CA LYS A 34 -5.45 -9.07 3.22
C LYS A 34 -5.33 -9.89 1.93
N GLU A 35 -6.46 -10.42 1.44
CA GLU A 35 -6.54 -11.22 0.21
C GLU A 35 -6.03 -10.50 -1.04
N ARG A 36 -6.14 -9.17 -1.08
CA ARG A 36 -5.72 -8.38 -2.26
C ARG A 36 -4.22 -8.17 -2.35
N LEU A 37 -3.49 -8.40 -1.26
CA LEU A 37 -2.05 -8.16 -1.20
C LEU A 37 -1.20 -9.42 -1.42
N TYR A 38 -1.75 -10.61 -1.64
CA TYR A 38 -1.00 -11.85 -1.95
C TYR A 38 0.31 -12.02 -1.14
N ASN A 39 0.28 -11.84 0.18
CA ASN A 39 1.46 -11.91 1.06
C ASN A 39 2.62 -10.95 0.71
N VAL A 40 2.44 -9.99 -0.20
CA VAL A 40 3.44 -8.97 -0.56
C VAL A 40 3.86 -8.16 0.67
N HIS A 41 2.95 -8.01 1.62
CA HIS A 41 3.23 -7.42 2.92
C HIS A 41 4.30 -8.19 3.75
N LEU A 42 4.51 -9.49 3.51
CA LEU A 42 5.53 -10.31 4.17
C LEU A 42 6.93 -10.17 3.54
N LEU A 43 7.04 -9.48 2.40
CA LEU A 43 8.32 -9.35 1.71
C LEU A 43 9.21 -8.34 2.44
N LYS A 44 10.44 -8.75 2.78
CA LYS A 44 11.47 -7.88 3.39
C LYS A 44 12.18 -6.97 2.37
N MET A 45 11.46 -6.51 1.35
CA MET A 45 12.00 -5.64 0.30
C MET A 45 11.18 -4.36 0.20
N GLU A 46 11.71 -3.34 -0.49
CA GLU A 46 10.98 -2.11 -0.69
C GLU A 46 9.76 -2.34 -1.57
N VAL A 47 8.57 -2.08 -1.03
CA VAL A 47 7.31 -2.25 -1.73
C VAL A 47 6.76 -0.88 -2.09
N TYR A 48 6.25 -0.74 -3.31
CA TYR A 48 5.60 0.47 -3.78
C TYR A 48 4.15 0.16 -4.16
N VAL A 49 3.20 0.97 -3.70
CA VAL A 49 1.79 0.82 -4.08
C VAL A 49 1.45 1.71 -5.26
N ARG A 50 0.67 1.18 -6.21
CA ARG A 50 0.14 1.92 -7.36
C ARG A 50 -1.27 2.40 -7.04
N LEU A 51 -1.50 3.69 -7.24
CA LEU A 51 -2.74 4.39 -6.96
C LEU A 51 -3.32 4.98 -8.24
N ASP A 52 -4.65 4.98 -8.34
CA ASP A 52 -5.36 5.74 -9.35
C ASP A 52 -5.46 7.24 -8.99
N VAL A 53 -6.13 8.01 -9.85
CA VAL A 53 -6.33 9.45 -9.66
C VAL A 53 -7.15 9.82 -8.43
N HIS A 54 -7.84 8.86 -7.82
CA HIS A 54 -8.64 9.02 -6.61
C HIS A 54 -7.91 8.50 -5.36
N GLY A 55 -6.65 8.07 -5.49
CA GLY A 55 -5.89 7.50 -4.37
C GLY A 55 -6.28 6.06 -4.03
N LYS A 56 -7.03 5.38 -4.90
CA LYS A 56 -7.43 3.99 -4.69
C LYS A 56 -6.30 3.05 -5.10
N LEU A 57 -6.03 2.05 -4.27
CA LEU A 57 -5.07 0.99 -4.58
C LEU A 57 -5.53 0.21 -5.82
N ILE A 58 -4.70 0.25 -6.87
CA ILE A 58 -4.91 -0.49 -8.13
C ILE A 58 -3.89 -1.60 -8.34
N GLY A 59 -2.81 -1.62 -7.56
CA GLY A 59 -1.82 -2.69 -7.59
C GLY A 59 -0.63 -2.42 -6.68
N ILE A 60 0.28 -3.37 -6.65
CA ILE A 60 1.53 -3.27 -5.91
C ILE A 60 2.67 -3.52 -6.90
N ASN A 61 3.76 -2.79 -6.73
CA ASN A 61 5.02 -2.98 -7.43
C ASN A 61 6.07 -3.38 -6.39
N ILE A 62 6.89 -4.36 -6.74
CA ILE A 62 7.93 -4.95 -5.88
C ILE A 62 9.28 -4.71 -6.55
#